data_AF-A0A4Q5LEG2-F1
#
_entry.id   AF-A0A4Q5LEG2-F1
#
_cell.length_a   1.000
_cell.length_b   1.000
_cell.length_c   1.000
_cell.angle_alpha   90.00
_cell.angle_beta   90.00
_cell.angle_gamma   90.00
#
_symmetry.space_group_name_H-M   'P 1'
#
loop_
_entity.id
_entity.type
_entity.pdbx_description
1 polymer ?
#
loop_
_entity_poly.entity_id
_entity_poly.type
_entity_poly.pdbx_seq_one_letter_code
_entity_poly.pdbx_strand_id
1 'polypeptide(L)'
;MSKLLPLTALLLLLGAAGCNKPSLREQVANPRVGDVYVVQFQPPGTTEKRYFFYHVFRATPDSAYLHPASKDAATADADLSQPEFQPSANTMLYTKAQLAELLQEQAGDVNHAQLVQVRRAD
;
A
#
# COMPACT_ATOMS: atom_id res chain seq x y z
N MET A 1 -62.44 14.73 27.90
CA MET A 1 -61.17 14.35 28.54
C MET A 1 -60.19 13.92 27.45
N SER A 2 -58.90 14.27 27.62
CA SER A 2 -57.72 13.96 26.76
C SER A 2 -57.57 14.81 25.49
N LYS A 3 -56.80 15.91 25.43
CA LYS A 3 -55.34 16.18 25.59
C LYS A 3 -54.46 15.80 24.36
N LEU A 4 -53.69 16.82 23.92
CA LEU A 4 -52.30 16.82 23.39
C LEU A 4 -52.05 16.70 21.85
N LEU A 5 -51.68 17.85 21.26
CA LEU A 5 -50.58 18.03 20.28
C LEU A 5 -49.23 17.69 20.96
N PRO A 6 -48.12 17.28 20.27
CA PRO A 6 -47.43 18.16 19.30
C PRO A 6 -46.61 17.50 18.15
N LEU A 7 -46.12 18.38 17.26
CA LEU A 7 -44.95 18.28 16.37
C LEU A 7 -43.90 17.25 16.81
N THR A 8 -43.43 16.40 15.89
CA THR A 8 -42.05 15.89 15.93
C THR A 8 -41.53 15.65 14.52
N ALA A 9 -40.47 16.38 14.20
CA ALA A 9 -39.66 16.25 13.00
C ALA A 9 -38.87 14.93 13.02
N LEU A 10 -38.60 14.34 11.85
CA LEU A 10 -37.36 13.60 11.65
C LEU A 10 -36.97 13.56 10.17
N LEU A 11 -36.36 14.66 9.71
CA LEU A 11 -35.46 14.65 8.57
C LEU A 11 -34.08 14.25 9.13
N LEU A 12 -33.65 13.01 8.94
CA LEU A 12 -32.27 12.59 9.23
C LEU A 12 -31.74 11.74 8.07
N LEU A 13 -31.15 12.46 7.12
CA LEU A 13 -29.89 12.16 6.44
C LEU A 13 -29.33 10.75 6.73
N LEU A 14 -29.64 9.77 5.89
CA LEU A 14 -28.76 8.63 5.71
C LEU A 14 -27.52 9.13 4.96
N GLY A 15 -26.50 9.48 5.74
CA GLY A 15 -25.18 9.82 5.23
C GLY A 15 -24.64 8.69 4.38
N ALA A 16 -24.17 9.04 3.19
CA ALA A 16 -23.35 8.17 2.37
C ALA A 16 -22.15 7.70 3.22
N ALA A 17 -22.14 6.42 3.57
CA ALA A 17 -20.93 5.74 4.00
C ALA A 17 -20.00 5.68 2.79
N GLY A 18 -19.32 6.78 2.51
CA GLY A 18 -18.20 6.79 1.58
C GLY A 18 -17.13 5.86 2.16
N CYS A 19 -16.88 4.73 1.49
CA CYS A 19 -15.71 3.92 1.77
C CYS A 19 -14.47 4.77 1.50
N ASN A 20 -13.97 5.47 2.52
CA ASN A 20 -12.70 6.16 2.45
C ASN A 20 -11.60 5.08 2.36
N LYS A 21 -11.08 4.88 1.14
CA LYS A 21 -9.88 4.06 0.96
C LYS A 21 -8.73 4.71 1.74
N PRO A 22 -7.98 3.94 2.54
CA PRO A 22 -6.85 4.50 3.28
C PRO A 22 -5.83 5.08 2.31
N SER A 23 -5.22 6.20 2.67
CA SER A 23 -4.11 6.79 1.93
C SER A 23 -2.90 5.85 1.88
N LEU A 24 -2.01 6.03 0.90
CA LEU A 24 -0.79 5.23 0.81
C LEU A 24 0.03 5.27 2.11
N ARG A 25 0.15 6.44 2.73
CA ARG A 25 0.85 6.60 4.02
C ARG A 25 0.19 5.78 5.13
N GLU A 26 -1.13 5.77 5.22
CA GLU A 26 -1.86 4.97 6.22
C GLU A 26 -1.72 3.47 5.97
N GLN A 27 -1.72 3.05 4.69
CA GLN A 27 -1.49 1.65 4.32
C GLN A 27 -0.08 1.20 4.73
N VAL A 28 0.94 2.03 4.49
CA VAL A 28 2.34 1.74 4.84
C VAL A 28 2.59 1.76 6.35
N ALA A 29 1.92 2.65 7.09
CA ALA A 29 1.98 2.69 8.55
C ALA A 29 1.33 1.46 9.21
N ASN A 30 0.48 0.74 8.46
CA ASN A 30 -0.26 -0.43 8.93
C ASN A 30 -0.15 -1.57 7.90
N PRO A 31 1.05 -2.18 7.75
CA PRO A 31 1.27 -3.27 6.80
C PRO A 31 0.40 -4.46 7.14
N ARG A 32 -0.18 -5.10 6.11
CA ARG A 32 -0.98 -6.33 6.25
C ARG A 32 -0.31 -7.46 5.49
N VAL A 33 -0.41 -8.66 6.04
CA VAL A 33 -0.03 -9.88 5.29
C VAL A 33 -0.89 -9.94 4.02
N GLY A 34 -0.24 -10.17 2.88
CA GLY A 34 -0.88 -10.14 1.56
C GLY A 34 -0.77 -8.79 0.83
N ASP A 35 -0.33 -7.72 1.50
CA ASP A 35 -0.03 -6.47 0.79
C ASP A 35 1.10 -6.68 -0.21
N VAL A 36 0.97 -6.10 -1.40
CA VAL A 36 2.06 -5.98 -2.37
C VAL A 36 2.46 -4.53 -2.52
N TYR A 37 3.68 -4.23 -2.12
CA TYR A 37 4.30 -2.91 -2.20
C TYR A 37 4.86 -2.73 -3.61
N VAL A 38 4.44 -1.67 -4.29
CA VAL A 38 4.84 -1.37 -5.67
C VAL A 38 5.84 -0.21 -5.65
N VAL A 39 7.11 -0.52 -5.90
CA VAL A 39 8.22 0.43 -5.92
C VAL A 39 8.55 0.77 -7.35
N GLN A 40 8.35 2.04 -7.71
CA GLN A 40 8.82 2.60 -8.96
C GLN A 40 10.32 2.91 -8.84
N PHE A 41 11.08 2.67 -9.90
CA PHE A 41 12.46 3.12 -10.03
C PHE A 41 12.76 3.48 -11.48
N GLN A 42 13.84 4.21 -11.71
CA GLN A 42 14.34 4.60 -13.02
C GLN A 42 15.81 4.17 -13.13
N PRO A 43 16.15 3.17 -13.97
CA PRO A 43 17.53 2.74 -14.14
C PRO A 43 18.44 3.89 -14.57
N PRO A 44 19.70 3.96 -14.09
CA PRO A 44 20.63 5.02 -14.43
C PRO A 44 20.87 5.07 -15.95
N GLY A 45 20.90 6.28 -16.51
CA GLY A 45 21.08 6.48 -17.95
C GLY A 45 19.83 6.24 -18.79
N THR A 46 18.68 5.99 -18.17
CA THR A 46 17.38 5.86 -18.84
C THR A 46 16.40 6.91 -18.34
N THR A 47 15.33 7.17 -19.10
CA THR A 47 14.14 7.92 -18.66
C THR A 47 12.95 7.00 -18.39
N GLU A 48 13.14 5.69 -18.53
CA GLU A 48 12.09 4.69 -18.39
C GLU A 48 11.86 4.35 -16.93
N LYS A 49 10.59 4.31 -16.54
CA LYS A 49 10.18 3.84 -15.22
C LYS A 49 9.94 2.34 -15.25
N ARG A 50 10.44 1.65 -14.24
CA ARG A 50 10.26 0.22 -13.98
C ARG A 50 9.70 0.04 -12.59
N TYR A 51 9.13 -1.14 -12.33
CA TYR A 51 8.43 -1.42 -11.09
C TYR A 51 8.90 -2.74 -10.48
N PHE A 52 9.40 -2.68 -9.24
CA PHE A 52 9.62 -3.85 -8.40
C PHE A 52 8.44 -4.03 -7.44
N PHE A 53 8.19 -5.29 -7.10
CA PHE A 53 7.08 -5.66 -6.23
C PHE A 53 7.61 -6.41 -5.01
N TYR A 54 7.08 -6.08 -3.84
CA TYR A 54 7.44 -6.72 -2.58
C TYR A 54 6.19 -7.21 -1.87
N HIS A 55 6.10 -8.52 -1.64
CA HIS A 55 4.97 -9.13 -0.95
C HIS A 55 5.23 -9.18 0.56
N VAL A 56 4.31 -8.61 1.35
CA VAL A 56 4.31 -8.71 2.82
C VAL A 56 3.80 -10.09 3.21
N PHE A 57 4.71 -10.99 3.57
CA PHE A 57 4.33 -12.33 4.03
C PHE A 57 4.21 -12.43 5.56
N ARG A 58 4.76 -11.47 6.29
CA ARG A 58 4.60 -11.34 7.74
C ARG A 58 4.61 -9.87 8.16
N ALA A 59 3.72 -9.49 9.07
CA ALA A 59 3.69 -8.18 9.70
C ALA A 59 3.68 -8.32 11.23
N THR A 60 4.37 -7.43 11.93
CA THR A 60 4.35 -7.26 13.38
C THR A 60 3.93 -5.83 13.72
N PRO A 61 3.70 -5.48 15.00
CA PRO A 61 3.35 -4.11 15.37
C PRO A 61 4.34 -3.05 14.88
N ASP A 62 5.61 -3.40 14.67
CA ASP A 62 6.69 -2.44 14.37
C ASP A 62 7.43 -2.73 13.06
N SER A 63 7.11 -3.82 12.36
CA SER A 63 7.90 -4.26 11.19
C SER A 63 7.08 -5.05 10.17
N ALA A 64 7.59 -5.11 8.94
CA ALA A 64 7.12 -6.00 7.90
C ALA A 64 8.28 -6.83 7.34
N TYR A 65 7.97 -8.07 6.97
CA TYR A 65 8.87 -8.98 6.28
C TYR A 65 8.38 -9.12 4.85
N LEU A 66 9.30 -8.86 3.92
CA LEU A 66 9.02 -8.76 2.51
C LEU A 66 9.74 -9.85 1.72
N HIS A 67 9.07 -10.38 0.71
CA HIS A 67 9.69 -11.13 -0.37
C HIS A 67 9.64 -10.32 -1.66
N PRO A 68 10.78 -10.08 -2.33
CA PRO A 68 10.77 -9.45 -3.64
C PRO A 68 10.18 -10.40 -4.69
N ALA A 69 9.50 -9.83 -5.68
CA ALA A 69 9.22 -10.52 -6.94
C ALA A 69 10.53 -10.83 -7.67
N SER A 70 10.51 -11.88 -8.49
CA SER A 70 11.70 -12.34 -9.22
C SER A 70 12.12 -11.41 -10.36
N LYS A 71 11.21 -10.57 -10.86
CA LYS A 71 11.43 -9.65 -11.97
C LYS A 71 10.76 -8.30 -11.72
N ASP A 72 11.29 -7.26 -12.37
CA ASP A 72 10.60 -5.99 -12.51
C ASP A 72 9.57 -6.02 -13.66
N ALA A 73 8.67 -5.04 -13.69
CA ALA A 73 7.70 -4.83 -14.75
C ALA A 73 7.74 -3.41 -15.31
N ALA A 74 7.15 -3.23 -16.49
CA ALA A 74 6.99 -1.93 -17.14
C ALA A 74 5.83 -1.10 -16.54
N THR A 75 4.89 -1.73 -15.82
CA THR A 75 3.70 -1.06 -15.27
C THR A 75 3.45 -1.46 -13.81
N ALA A 76 2.84 -0.56 -13.05
CA ALA A 76 2.51 -0.76 -11.63
C ALA A 76 1.40 -1.79 -11.38
N ASP A 77 0.58 -2.08 -12.40
CA ASP A 77 -0.58 -2.96 -12.36
C ASP A 77 -0.32 -4.36 -12.93
N ALA A 78 0.94 -4.68 -13.26
CA ALA A 78 1.35 -5.97 -13.80
C ALA A 78 0.72 -7.15 -13.03
N ASP A 79 0.31 -8.19 -13.75
CA ASP A 79 -0.24 -9.39 -13.11
C ASP A 79 0.87 -10.17 -12.39
N LEU A 80 0.65 -10.43 -11.09
CA LEU A 80 1.59 -11.13 -10.21
C LEU A 80 1.00 -12.47 -9.71
N SER A 81 -0.06 -12.96 -10.34
CA SER A 81 -0.77 -14.21 -9.96
C SER A 81 -0.01 -15.50 -10.31
N GLN A 82 1.06 -15.41 -11.10
CA GLN A 82 2.02 -16.47 -11.39
C GLN A 82 3.04 -16.61 -10.23
N PRO A 83 3.95 -17.62 -10.17
CA PRO A 83 4.91 -17.75 -9.07
C PRO A 83 6.05 -16.70 -9.15
N GLU A 84 5.71 -15.43 -9.33
CA GLU A 84 6.60 -14.27 -9.26
C GLU A 84 7.12 -14.09 -7.84
N PHE A 85 6.27 -14.31 -6.84
CA PHE A 85 6.62 -14.34 -5.43
C PHE A 85 6.89 -15.77 -4.97
N GLN A 86 8.17 -16.12 -4.92
CA GLN A 86 8.58 -17.38 -4.31
C GLN A 86 9.13 -17.10 -2.92
N PRO A 87 8.87 -17.99 -1.94
CA PRO A 87 9.62 -17.99 -0.70
C PRO A 87 11.10 -18.08 -1.03
N SER A 88 11.79 -16.96 -0.97
CA SER A 88 13.21 -16.87 -1.23
C SER A 88 13.95 -16.75 0.10
N ALA A 89 15.20 -17.19 0.13
CA ALA A 89 16.09 -16.89 1.25
C ALA A 89 16.27 -15.37 1.46
N ASN A 90 15.96 -14.57 0.43
CA ASN A 90 16.03 -13.10 0.43
C ASN A 90 14.80 -12.49 1.12
N THR A 91 14.65 -12.80 2.41
CA THR A 91 13.69 -12.12 3.27
C THR A 91 14.26 -10.77 3.68
N MET A 92 13.51 -9.70 3.39
CA MET A 92 13.89 -8.35 3.81
C MET A 92 13.04 -7.93 5.00
N LEU A 93 13.70 -7.49 6.07
CA LEU A 93 13.04 -6.92 7.26
C LEU A 93 13.08 -5.40 7.18
N TYR A 94 11.91 -4.77 7.27
CA TYR A 94 11.78 -3.33 7.40
C TYR A 94 11.01 -2.97 8.65
N THR A 95 11.53 -2.03 9.43
CA THR A 95 10.77 -1.34 10.48
C THR A 95 9.74 -0.39 9.87
N LYS A 96 8.71 0.00 10.63
CA LYS A 96 7.73 1.02 10.18
C LYS A 96 8.38 2.34 9.76
N ALA A 97 9.44 2.77 10.44
CA ALA A 97 10.18 3.97 10.09
C ALA A 97 10.83 3.82 8.70
N GLN A 98 11.50 2.70 8.45
CA GLN A 98 12.12 2.43 7.15
C GLN A 98 11.06 2.26 6.04
N LEU A 99 9.91 1.65 6.33
CA LEU A 99 8.81 1.60 5.36
C LEU A 99 8.29 2.99 5.01
N ALA A 100 8.23 3.91 5.98
CA ALA A 100 7.82 5.29 5.74
C ALA A 100 8.84 6.08 4.90
N GLU A 101 10.13 5.75 4.99
CA GLU A 101 11.17 6.33 4.13
C GLU A 101 10.95 5.98 2.65
N LEU A 102 10.45 4.77 2.36
CA LEU A 102 10.14 4.35 0.98
C LEU A 102 9.11 5.26 0.29
N LEU A 103 8.29 6.01 1.04
CA LEU A 103 7.32 6.95 0.46
C LEU A 103 7.97 8.16 -0.23
N GLN A 104 9.27 8.37 -0.02
CA GLN A 104 10.00 9.50 -0.55
C GLN A 104 11.22 9.01 -1.31
N GLU A 105 11.50 9.65 -2.44
CA GLU A 105 12.77 9.49 -3.13
C GLU A 105 13.91 9.95 -2.21
N GLN A 106 14.95 9.14 -2.08
CA GLN A 106 16.10 9.44 -1.23
C GLN A 106 17.11 10.30 -1.98
N ALA A 107 17.61 11.36 -1.31
CA ALA A 107 18.65 12.19 -1.89
C ALA A 107 19.91 11.35 -2.16
N GLY A 108 20.36 11.32 -3.42
CA GLY A 108 21.51 10.54 -3.85
C GLY A 108 21.20 9.11 -4.29
N ASP A 109 19.93 8.66 -4.25
CA ASP A 109 19.55 7.41 -4.90
C ASP A 109 19.52 7.61 -6.43
N VAL A 110 20.51 7.02 -7.10
CA VAL A 110 20.66 7.07 -8.56
C VAL A 110 19.52 6.37 -9.31
N ASN A 111 18.75 5.53 -8.63
CA ASN A 111 17.61 4.83 -9.23
C ASN A 111 16.28 5.55 -9.01
N HIS A 112 16.26 6.69 -8.30
CA HIS A 112 15.03 7.44 -8.00
C HIS A 112 13.91 6.53 -7.45
N ALA A 113 14.26 5.60 -6.54
CA ALA A 113 13.32 4.58 -6.09
C ALA A 113 12.30 5.19 -5.12
N GLN A 114 11.02 4.85 -5.33
CA GLN A 114 9.93 5.31 -4.49
C GLN A 114 8.78 4.30 -4.47
N LEU A 115 8.23 4.03 -3.29
CA LEU A 115 6.98 3.32 -3.13
C LEU A 115 5.82 4.22 -3.58
N VAL A 116 5.13 3.80 -4.64
CA VAL A 116 4.06 4.59 -5.27
C VAL A 116 2.67 4.03 -5.03
N GLN A 117 2.57 2.75 -4.62
CA GLN A 117 1.30 2.08 -4.40
C GLN A 117 1.46 0.89 -3.45
N VAL A 118 0.38 0.58 -2.73
CA VAL A 118 0.17 -0.71 -2.07
C VAL A 118 -1.06 -1.36 -2.72
N ARG A 119 -0.90 -2.59 -3.20
CA ARG A 119 -2.00 -3.42 -3.70
C ARG A 119 -2.45 -4.30 -2.54
N ARG A 120 -3.67 -4.09 -2.10
CA ARG A 120 -4.30 -4.77 -0.96
C ARG A 120 -5.61 -5.38 -1.44
N ALA A 121 -5.89 -6.61 -1.03
CA ALA A 121 -7.23 -7.17 -1.18
C ALA A 121 -8.18 -6.42 -0.23
N ASP A 122 -9.24 -5.84 -0.78
CA ASP A 122 -10.30 -5.17 -0.01
C ASP A 122 -11.13 -6.18 0.81
#